data_AF-A0A2H0WSP0-F1
#
_entry.id   AF-A0A2H0WSP0-F1
#
_cell.length_a   1.000
_cell.length_b   1.000
_cell.length_c   1.000
_cell.angle_alpha   90.00
_cell.angle_beta   90.00
_cell.angle_gamma   90.00
#
_symmetry.space_group_name_H-M   'P 1'
#
loop_
_entity.id
_entity.type
_entity.pdbx_description
1 polymer ?
#
loop_
_entity_poly.entity_id
_entity_poly.type
_entity_poly.pdbx_seq_one_letter_code
_entity_poly.pdbx_strand_id
1 'polypeptide(L)'
;MPPPKQKYFFNKIKPIETVTFQMKTSLWIVFINLVNENLELARNEKYLEIRRRRIISVVVFAAACIESFINEYAQEHLSNEWESIDRLSLSDKWLVVIKLLNKKELSRKAELFKDIVWLKNFRNYLIHYKARFESLKKDQSTTNINQRLIIENAEKTFNIIKKSIKTFFELTELDPPDAVYGWKIIEDKSK
;
A
#
# COMPACT_ATOMS: atom_id res chain seq x y z
N MET A 1 48.15 -30.60 8.66
CA MET A 1 48.05 -30.75 7.19
C MET A 1 46.82 -30.00 6.70
N PRO A 2 46.95 -28.96 5.86
CA PRO A 2 45.79 -28.35 5.22
C PRO A 2 45.33 -29.21 4.02
N PRO A 3 44.05 -29.20 3.65
CA PRO A 3 43.54 -29.99 2.53
C PRO A 3 43.99 -29.39 1.17
N PRO A 4 44.03 -30.20 0.10
CA PRO A 4 44.56 -29.77 -1.19
C PRO A 4 43.62 -28.79 -1.89
N LYS A 5 44.19 -27.70 -2.44
CA LYS A 5 43.45 -26.68 -3.20
C LYS A 5 42.99 -27.26 -4.54
N GLN A 6 41.67 -27.44 -4.71
CA GLN A 6 41.09 -27.74 -6.03
C GLN A 6 41.19 -26.49 -6.92
N LYS A 7 41.91 -26.61 -8.05
CA LYS A 7 41.94 -25.61 -9.11
C LYS A 7 40.65 -25.77 -9.95
N TYR A 8 39.66 -24.92 -9.70
CA TYR A 8 38.51 -24.79 -10.59
C TYR A 8 38.91 -23.96 -11.82
N PHE A 9 38.86 -24.59 -12.99
CA PHE A 9 38.93 -23.94 -14.29
C PHE A 9 37.67 -23.10 -14.50
N PHE A 10 37.73 -21.82 -14.19
CA PHE A 10 36.74 -20.86 -14.67
C PHE A 10 37.17 -20.42 -16.07
N ASN A 11 36.52 -21.01 -17.08
CA ASN A 11 36.56 -20.48 -18.44
C ASN A 11 36.11 -19.02 -18.40
N LYS A 12 36.86 -18.15 -19.08
CA LYS A 12 36.58 -16.72 -19.25
C LYS A 12 35.23 -16.54 -19.94
N ILE A 13 34.16 -16.42 -19.15
CA ILE A 13 32.91 -15.83 -19.62
C ILE A 13 33.23 -14.35 -19.83
N LYS A 14 33.11 -13.87 -21.07
CA LYS A 14 33.21 -12.44 -21.37
C LYS A 14 32.23 -11.70 -20.45
N PRO A 15 32.64 -10.60 -19.80
CA PRO A 15 31.70 -9.81 -19.02
C PRO A 15 30.58 -9.39 -19.96
N ILE A 16 29.38 -9.89 -19.71
CA ILE A 16 28.17 -9.27 -20.23
C ILE A 16 28.21 -7.88 -19.64
N GLU A 17 28.24 -6.86 -20.49
CA GLU A 17 28.17 -5.46 -20.08
C GLU A 17 27.04 -5.35 -19.06
N THR A 18 27.41 -5.08 -17.81
CA THR A 18 26.46 -4.80 -16.75
C THR A 18 25.79 -3.49 -17.10
N VAL A 19 24.73 -3.58 -17.90
CA VAL A 19 23.62 -2.63 -17.83
C VAL A 19 23.17 -2.72 -16.38
N THR A 20 23.61 -1.77 -15.57
CA THR A 20 23.18 -1.59 -14.19
C THR A 20 21.75 -1.08 -14.25
N PHE A 21 20.81 -1.96 -14.61
CA PHE A 21 19.41 -1.77 -14.33
C PHE A 21 19.25 -1.93 -12.82
N GLN A 22 19.57 -0.88 -12.07
CA GLN A 22 19.13 -0.75 -10.69
C GLN A 22 17.60 -0.75 -10.74
N MET A 23 16.98 -1.92 -10.56
CA MET A 23 15.58 -1.98 -10.17
C MET A 23 15.46 -1.26 -8.83
N LYS A 24 15.20 0.04 -8.86
CA LYS A 24 14.65 0.75 -7.72
C LYS A 24 13.33 0.05 -7.42
N THR A 25 13.33 -0.82 -6.42
CA THR A 25 12.08 -1.43 -5.97
C THR A 25 11.30 -0.33 -5.26
N SER A 26 10.28 0.22 -5.91
CA SER A 26 9.40 1.23 -5.33
C SER A 26 8.79 0.74 -4.01
N LEU A 27 8.79 1.58 -2.98
CA LEU A 27 8.37 1.17 -1.64
C LEU A 27 6.88 0.75 -1.61
N TRP A 28 6.04 1.38 -2.42
CA TRP A 28 4.62 1.01 -2.52
C TRP A 28 4.42 -0.42 -3.05
N ILE A 29 5.37 -0.95 -3.82
CA ILE A 29 5.34 -2.33 -4.34
C ILE A 29 5.61 -3.34 -3.21
N VAL A 30 6.51 -2.99 -2.30
CA VAL A 30 6.74 -3.79 -1.10
C VAL A 30 5.47 -3.81 -0.24
N PHE A 31 4.82 -2.65 -0.08
CA PHE A 31 3.60 -2.56 0.73
C PHE A 31 2.41 -3.30 0.12
N ILE A 32 2.17 -3.22 -1.20
CA ILE A 32 1.04 -3.96 -1.81
C ILE A 32 1.23 -5.48 -1.68
N ASN A 33 2.46 -5.98 -1.79
CA ASN A 33 2.77 -7.40 -1.57
C ASN A 33 2.47 -7.80 -0.12
N LEU A 34 2.93 -7.01 0.86
CA LEU A 34 2.65 -7.24 2.27
C LEU A 34 1.15 -7.22 2.57
N VAL A 35 0.41 -6.29 1.96
CA VAL A 35 -1.05 -6.24 2.11
C VAL A 35 -1.70 -7.51 1.55
N ASN A 36 -1.33 -7.92 0.34
CA ASN A 36 -1.89 -9.11 -0.29
C ASN A 36 -1.61 -10.37 0.53
N GLU A 37 -0.36 -10.58 0.94
CA GLU A 37 0.03 -11.72 1.77
C GLU A 37 -0.74 -11.75 3.11
N ASN A 38 -0.83 -10.62 3.81
CA ASN A 38 -1.55 -10.58 5.08
C ASN A 38 -3.07 -10.76 4.89
N LEU A 39 -3.64 -10.33 3.77
CA LEU A 39 -5.04 -10.57 3.45
C LEU A 39 -5.32 -12.06 3.23
N GLU A 40 -4.49 -12.73 2.42
CA GLU A 40 -4.61 -14.17 2.18
C GLU A 40 -4.45 -14.99 3.47
N LEU A 41 -3.49 -14.62 4.31
CA LEU A 41 -3.33 -15.24 5.63
C LEU A 41 -4.56 -14.98 6.52
N ALA A 42 -5.12 -13.76 6.52
CA ALA A 42 -6.30 -13.44 7.31
C ALA A 42 -7.54 -14.25 6.90
N ARG A 43 -7.74 -14.48 5.60
CA ARG A 43 -8.87 -15.26 5.05
C ARG A 43 -8.89 -16.69 5.58
N ASN A 44 -7.71 -17.30 5.68
CA ASN A 44 -7.56 -18.71 6.05
C ASN A 44 -7.32 -18.93 7.55
N GLU A 45 -7.09 -17.86 8.31
CA GLU A 45 -6.74 -17.95 9.72
C GLU A 45 -7.95 -18.34 10.59
N LYS A 46 -7.81 -19.38 11.40
CA LYS A 46 -8.85 -19.87 12.33
C LYS A 46 -8.82 -19.15 13.67
N TYR A 47 -7.64 -18.71 14.11
CA TYR A 47 -7.46 -18.05 15.39
C TYR A 47 -7.76 -16.55 15.30
N LEU A 48 -8.82 -16.10 15.96
CA LEU A 48 -9.30 -14.72 15.89
C LEU A 48 -8.22 -13.67 16.16
N GLU A 49 -7.38 -13.89 17.16
CA GLU A 49 -6.29 -12.96 17.53
C GLU A 49 -5.22 -12.87 16.44
N ILE A 50 -4.86 -13.98 15.79
CA ILE A 50 -3.91 -13.95 14.67
C ILE A 50 -4.56 -13.27 13.47
N ARG A 51 -5.83 -13.58 13.17
CA ARG A 51 -6.58 -12.95 12.09
C ARG A 51 -6.64 -11.43 12.26
N ARG A 52 -6.91 -10.95 13.48
CA ARG A 52 -6.93 -9.52 13.81
C ARG A 52 -5.59 -8.84 13.60
N ARG A 53 -4.48 -9.47 13.99
CA ARG A 53 -3.13 -8.95 13.72
C ARG A 53 -2.89 -8.77 12.22
N ARG A 54 -3.29 -9.76 11.42
CA ARG A 54 -3.18 -9.69 9.95
C ARG A 54 -4.05 -8.58 9.37
N ILE A 55 -5.29 -8.41 9.84
CA ILE A 55 -6.19 -7.32 9.42
C ILE A 55 -5.60 -5.95 9.77
N ILE A 56 -5.03 -5.78 10.96
CA ILE A 56 -4.33 -4.54 11.35
C ILE A 56 -3.18 -4.26 10.38
N SER A 57 -2.36 -5.27 10.07
CA SER A 57 -1.27 -5.15 9.09
C SER A 57 -1.79 -4.71 7.72
N VAL A 58 -2.86 -5.34 7.22
CA VAL A 58 -3.51 -4.94 5.95
C VAL A 58 -3.87 -3.46 5.95
N VAL A 59 -4.54 -2.99 7.00
CA VAL A 59 -5.01 -1.59 7.06
C VAL A 59 -3.85 -0.59 7.13
N VAL A 60 -2.86 -0.87 7.97
CA VAL A 60 -1.70 0.01 8.16
C VAL A 60 -0.85 0.06 6.89
N PHE A 61 -0.51 -1.09 6.32
CA PHE A 61 0.33 -1.15 5.11
C PHE A 61 -0.41 -0.69 3.87
N ALA A 62 -1.74 -0.80 3.80
CA ALA A 62 -2.50 -0.24 2.69
C ALA A 62 -2.45 1.29 2.67
N ALA A 63 -2.62 1.93 3.83
CA ALA A 63 -2.49 3.39 3.93
C ALA A 63 -1.06 3.83 3.56
N ALA A 64 -0.04 3.11 4.05
CA ALA A 64 1.35 3.36 3.68
C ALA A 64 1.61 3.15 2.18
N CYS A 65 0.99 2.13 1.57
CA CYS A 65 1.09 1.85 0.14
C CYS A 65 0.63 3.03 -0.71
N ILE A 66 -0.59 3.51 -0.50
CA ILE A 66 -1.15 4.62 -1.30
C ILE A 66 -0.48 5.97 -1.00
N GLU A 67 0.11 6.11 0.19
CA GLU A 67 0.89 7.29 0.57
C GLU A 67 2.26 7.29 -0.10
N SER A 68 3.00 6.18 -0.03
CA SER A 68 4.28 6.03 -0.73
C SER A 68 4.12 6.13 -2.25
N PHE A 69 3.05 5.53 -2.80
CA PHE A 69 2.75 5.62 -4.23
C PHE A 69 2.62 7.09 -4.67
N ILE A 70 1.73 7.86 -4.03
CA ILE A 70 1.49 9.24 -4.45
C ILE A 70 2.71 10.13 -4.21
N ASN A 71 3.46 9.88 -3.13
CA ASN A 71 4.70 10.63 -2.83
C ASN A 71 5.78 10.38 -3.90
N GLU A 72 5.94 9.13 -4.33
CA GLU A 72 6.95 8.75 -5.33
C GLU A 72 6.67 9.42 -6.67
N TYR A 73 5.42 9.32 -7.16
CA TYR A 73 5.02 9.97 -8.41
C TYR A 73 5.10 11.50 -8.34
N ALA A 74 4.72 12.09 -7.20
CA ALA A 74 4.83 13.53 -7.02
C ALA A 74 6.29 14.00 -7.00
N GLN A 75 7.17 13.27 -6.31
CA GLN A 75 8.61 13.58 -6.28
C GLN A 75 9.25 13.48 -7.67
N GLU A 76 8.86 12.47 -8.45
CA GLU A 76 9.40 12.21 -9.79
C GLU A 76 8.95 13.27 -10.80
N HIS A 77 7.69 13.72 -10.73
CA HIS A 77 7.08 14.54 -11.78
C HIS A 77 6.87 16.01 -11.41
N LEU A 78 6.84 16.35 -10.12
CA LEU A 78 6.52 17.69 -9.60
C LEU A 78 7.66 18.27 -8.75
N SER A 79 8.91 17.90 -9.03
CA SER A 79 10.07 18.01 -8.13
C SER A 79 10.09 19.26 -7.22
N ASN A 80 9.93 20.47 -7.77
CA ASN A 80 9.99 21.72 -7.01
C ASN A 80 8.70 21.99 -6.22
N GLU A 81 7.55 21.68 -6.80
CA GLU A 81 6.24 21.83 -6.16
C GLU A 81 6.07 20.85 -5.01
N TRP A 82 6.71 19.67 -5.09
CA TRP A 82 6.58 18.59 -4.12
C TRP A 82 6.95 19.00 -2.70
N GLU A 83 8.00 19.80 -2.50
CA GLU A 83 8.42 20.24 -1.16
C GLU A 83 7.30 20.96 -0.39
N SER A 84 6.45 21.70 -1.11
CA SER A 84 5.32 22.42 -0.53
C SER A 84 4.11 21.51 -0.25
N ILE A 85 4.03 20.35 -0.91
CA ILE A 85 2.89 19.43 -0.92
C ILE A 85 3.12 18.25 0.02
N ASP A 86 4.39 17.89 0.31
CA ASP A 86 4.70 16.70 1.11
C ASP A 86 4.10 16.73 2.53
N ARG A 87 3.87 17.92 3.09
CA ARG A 87 3.25 18.06 4.42
C ARG A 87 1.73 17.91 4.42
N LEU A 88 1.11 17.80 3.25
CA LEU A 88 -0.34 17.62 3.15
C LEU A 88 -0.77 16.26 3.69
N SER A 89 -2.01 16.20 4.18
CA SER A 89 -2.58 14.94 4.60
C SER A 89 -2.77 14.01 3.40
N LEU A 90 -2.76 12.69 3.61
CA LEU A 90 -2.91 11.70 2.54
C LEU A 90 -4.04 12.03 1.55
N SER A 91 -5.24 12.34 2.05
CA SER A 91 -6.37 12.70 1.18
C SER A 91 -6.14 13.97 0.36
N ASP A 92 -5.45 14.96 0.94
CA ASP A 92 -5.17 16.24 0.27
C ASP A 92 -4.04 16.10 -0.76
N LYS A 93 -3.01 15.28 -0.47
CA LYS A 93 -1.97 14.91 -1.45
C LYS A 93 -2.60 14.35 -2.72
N TRP A 94 -3.53 13.41 -2.59
CA TRP A 94 -4.22 12.81 -3.75
C TRP A 94 -4.97 13.84 -4.60
N LEU A 95 -5.65 14.82 -3.99
CA LEU A 95 -6.32 15.89 -4.74
C LEU A 95 -5.33 16.79 -5.47
N VAL A 96 -4.30 17.25 -4.76
CA VAL A 96 -3.36 18.25 -5.25
C VAL A 96 -2.43 17.66 -6.32
N VAL A 97 -1.88 16.47 -6.08
CA VAL A 97 -0.95 15.82 -7.01
C VAL A 97 -1.63 15.51 -8.34
N ILE A 98 -2.84 14.91 -8.32
CA ILE A 98 -3.59 14.64 -9.57
C ILE A 98 -3.88 15.94 -10.34
N LYS A 99 -4.27 17.00 -9.62
CA LYS A 99 -4.54 18.31 -10.24
C LYS A 99 -3.28 18.91 -10.89
N LEU A 100 -2.13 18.78 -10.25
CA LEU A 100 -0.87 19.32 -10.79
C LEU A 100 -0.36 18.52 -11.99
N LEU A 101 -0.53 17.20 -12.00
CA LEU A 101 -0.03 16.34 -13.07
C LEU A 101 -0.79 16.52 -14.39
N ASN A 102 -2.13 16.56 -14.37
CA ASN A 102 -2.90 16.58 -15.62
C ASN A 102 -3.98 17.67 -15.69
N LYS A 103 -3.96 18.65 -14.77
CA LYS A 103 -4.98 19.73 -14.66
C LYS A 103 -6.43 19.24 -14.49
N LYS A 104 -6.66 17.93 -14.41
CA LYS A 104 -7.94 17.30 -14.07
C LYS A 104 -8.11 17.30 -12.56
N GLU A 105 -9.31 17.60 -12.09
CA GLU A 105 -9.61 17.59 -10.66
C GLU A 105 -10.24 16.25 -10.25
N LEU A 106 -9.60 15.56 -9.30
CA LEU A 106 -10.28 14.51 -8.56
C LEU A 106 -11.37 15.17 -7.70
N SER A 107 -12.63 14.90 -7.99
CA SER A 107 -13.74 15.46 -7.21
C SER A 107 -13.73 14.94 -5.78
N ARG A 108 -13.89 15.84 -4.79
CA ARG A 108 -14.12 15.44 -3.38
C ARG A 108 -15.39 14.62 -3.18
N LYS A 109 -16.32 14.67 -4.14
CA LYS A 109 -17.54 13.86 -4.14
C LYS A 109 -17.31 12.48 -4.77
N ALA A 110 -16.21 12.28 -5.48
CA ALA A 110 -15.86 11.00 -6.08
C ALA A 110 -15.75 9.92 -5.01
N GLU A 111 -16.20 8.73 -5.37
CA GLU A 111 -16.15 7.57 -4.48
C GLU A 111 -14.72 7.26 -4.02
N LEU A 112 -13.75 7.38 -4.94
CA LEU A 112 -12.33 7.20 -4.63
C LEU A 112 -11.84 8.12 -3.50
N PHE A 113 -12.24 9.40 -3.51
CA PHE A 113 -11.83 10.32 -2.45
C PHE A 113 -12.43 9.91 -1.10
N LYS A 114 -13.70 9.51 -1.08
CA LYS A 114 -14.37 9.01 0.14
C LYS A 114 -13.69 7.74 0.67
N ASP A 115 -13.28 6.86 -0.24
CA ASP A 115 -12.57 5.63 0.05
C ASP A 115 -11.19 5.91 0.69
N ILE A 116 -10.40 6.82 0.12
CA ILE A 116 -9.10 7.24 0.68
C ILE A 116 -9.28 7.87 2.07
N VAL A 117 -10.30 8.72 2.24
CA VAL A 117 -10.63 9.31 3.55
C VAL A 117 -11.03 8.24 4.55
N TRP A 118 -11.83 7.25 4.14
CA TRP A 118 -12.20 6.11 4.99
C TRP A 118 -10.96 5.32 5.43
N LEU A 119 -10.05 4.99 4.51
CA LEU A 119 -8.82 4.25 4.81
C LEU A 119 -7.92 5.04 5.77
N LYS A 120 -7.70 6.33 5.51
CA LYS A 120 -6.96 7.25 6.41
C LYS A 120 -7.56 7.23 7.82
N ASN A 121 -8.88 7.38 7.93
CA ASN A 121 -9.57 7.41 9.21
C ASN A 121 -9.50 6.06 9.94
N PHE A 122 -9.60 4.95 9.19
CA PHE A 122 -9.50 3.62 9.77
C PHE A 122 -8.10 3.35 10.30
N ARG A 123 -7.06 3.66 9.52
CA ARG A 123 -5.66 3.60 9.97
C ARG A 123 -5.44 4.47 11.21
N ASN A 124 -5.94 5.71 11.21
CA ASN A 124 -5.78 6.62 12.35
C ASN A 124 -6.49 6.09 13.61
N TYR A 125 -7.66 5.49 13.45
CA TYR A 125 -8.37 4.85 14.56
C TYR A 125 -7.54 3.73 15.18
N LEU A 126 -6.86 2.90 14.37
CA LEU A 126 -6.02 1.80 14.86
C LEU A 126 -4.75 2.31 15.55
N ILE A 127 -4.05 3.27 14.96
CA ILE A 127 -2.76 3.78 15.50
C ILE A 127 -2.97 4.64 16.73
N HIS A 128 -4.03 5.46 16.74
CA HIS A 128 -4.32 6.39 17.83
C HIS A 128 -5.44 5.88 18.74
N TYR A 129 -5.65 4.55 18.79
CA TYR A 129 -6.70 3.96 19.61
C TYR A 129 -6.50 4.33 21.08
N LYS A 130 -7.45 5.10 21.63
CA LYS A 130 -7.53 5.40 23.06
C LYS A 130 -8.60 4.50 23.66
N ALA A 131 -8.20 3.55 24.50
CA ALA A 131 -9.14 2.70 25.21
C ALA A 131 -10.10 3.58 26.02
N ARG A 132 -11.40 3.48 25.71
CA ARG A 132 -12.45 4.06 26.55
C ARG A 132 -12.91 2.96 27.50
N PHE A 133 -12.54 3.08 28.77
CA PHE A 133 -13.11 2.25 29.82
C PHE A 133 -14.48 2.84 30.15
N GLU A 134 -15.52 2.42 29.42
CA GLU A 134 -16.88 2.70 29.86
C GLU A 134 -17.11 1.93 31.16
N SER A 135 -17.66 2.61 32.17
CA SER A 135 -17.92 2.05 33.49
C SER A 135 -18.62 0.70 33.34
N LEU A 136 -18.05 -0.34 33.95
CA LEU A 136 -18.46 -1.75 33.92
C LEU A 136 -19.94 -1.93 34.31
N LYS A 137 -20.87 -1.59 33.42
CA LYS A 137 -22.23 -2.11 33.46
C LYS A 137 -22.18 -3.42 32.70
N LYS A 138 -22.52 -4.49 33.43
CA LYS A 138 -22.63 -5.88 32.95
C LYS A 138 -23.50 -5.94 31.68
N ASP A 139 -22.89 -5.80 30.52
CA ASP A 139 -23.32 -6.55 29.35
C ASP A 139 -22.22 -6.54 28.28
N GLN A 140 -22.23 -7.54 27.42
CA GLN A 140 -21.18 -7.97 26.51
C GLN A 140 -20.86 -6.96 25.38
N SER A 141 -20.35 -5.76 25.71
CA SER A 141 -19.91 -4.82 24.68
C SER A 141 -18.60 -5.32 24.07
N THR A 142 -18.70 -6.05 22.95
CA THR A 142 -17.59 -6.13 22.00
C THR A 142 -17.11 -4.69 21.75
N THR A 143 -15.86 -4.40 22.11
CA THR A 143 -15.28 -3.06 21.89
C THR A 143 -15.47 -2.67 20.42
N ASN A 144 -15.76 -1.40 20.12
CA ASN A 144 -16.00 -0.87 18.76
C ASN A 144 -14.94 -1.35 17.73
N ILE A 145 -13.71 -1.58 18.19
CA ILE A 145 -12.61 -2.13 17.39
C ILE A 145 -12.88 -3.55 16.85
N ASN A 146 -13.56 -4.41 17.61
CA ASN A 146 -13.86 -5.79 17.20
C ASN A 146 -14.81 -5.84 16.00
N GLN A 147 -15.75 -4.89 15.92
CA GLN A 147 -16.65 -4.75 14.77
C GLN A 147 -15.94 -4.19 13.53
N ARG A 148 -14.77 -3.55 13.72
CA ARG A 148 -13.96 -2.99 12.63
C ARG A 148 -12.92 -3.98 12.12
N LEU A 149 -12.35 -4.82 12.98
CA LEU A 149 -11.33 -5.83 12.63
C LEU A 149 -11.96 -7.11 12.08
N ILE A 150 -12.72 -6.96 10.99
CA ILE A 150 -13.39 -8.03 10.24
C ILE A 150 -12.78 -8.14 8.84
N ILE A 151 -12.93 -9.30 8.19
CA ILE A 151 -12.26 -9.60 6.92
C ILE A 151 -12.74 -8.68 5.80
N GLU A 152 -14.01 -8.31 5.81
CA GLU A 152 -14.68 -7.46 4.83
C GLU A 152 -14.04 -6.07 4.79
N ASN A 153 -13.64 -5.53 5.96
CA ASN A 153 -12.93 -4.26 6.02
C ASN A 153 -11.49 -4.37 5.50
N ALA A 154 -10.83 -5.53 5.67
CA ALA A 154 -9.52 -5.78 5.09
C ALA A 154 -9.60 -5.89 3.56
N GLU A 155 -10.60 -6.60 3.03
CA GLU A 155 -10.86 -6.71 1.59
C GLU A 155 -11.21 -5.35 0.97
N LYS A 156 -12.08 -4.57 1.63
CA LYS A 156 -12.36 -3.19 1.24
C LYS A 156 -11.07 -2.40 1.15
N THR A 157 -10.22 -2.49 2.18
CA THR A 157 -8.93 -1.78 2.21
C THR A 157 -8.03 -2.12 1.03
N PHE A 158 -7.92 -3.40 0.68
CA PHE A 158 -7.15 -3.82 -0.49
C PHE A 158 -7.74 -3.33 -1.82
N ASN A 159 -9.07 -3.35 -1.95
CA ASN A 159 -9.75 -2.80 -3.13
C ASN A 159 -9.53 -1.29 -3.28
N ILE A 160 -9.41 -0.55 -2.18
CA ILE A 160 -9.07 0.88 -2.20
C ILE A 160 -7.70 1.09 -2.84
N ILE A 161 -6.68 0.27 -2.51
CA ILE A 161 -5.35 0.37 -3.16
C ILE A 161 -5.49 0.21 -4.67
N LYS A 162 -6.10 -0.89 -5.12
CA LYS A 162 -6.26 -1.22 -6.54
C LYS A 162 -6.97 -0.11 -7.30
N LYS A 163 -8.11 0.35 -6.76
CA LYS A 163 -8.90 1.44 -7.35
C LYS A 163 -8.12 2.75 -7.39
N SER A 164 -7.43 3.09 -6.31
CA SER A 164 -6.66 4.35 -6.22
C SER A 164 -5.56 4.40 -7.27
N ILE A 165 -4.74 3.34 -7.35
CA ILE A 165 -3.63 3.28 -8.30
C ILE A 165 -4.15 3.26 -9.74
N LYS A 166 -5.18 2.46 -10.03
CA LYS A 166 -5.78 2.40 -11.37
C LYS A 166 -6.33 3.77 -11.79
N THR A 167 -7.15 4.40 -10.95
CA THR A 167 -7.74 5.70 -11.25
C THR A 167 -6.68 6.80 -11.33
N PHE A 168 -5.56 6.69 -10.60
CA PHE A 168 -4.44 7.61 -10.78
C PHE A 168 -3.96 7.60 -12.22
N PHE A 169 -3.59 6.44 -12.77
CA PHE A 169 -3.12 6.35 -14.15
C PHE A 169 -4.18 6.75 -15.18
N GLU A 170 -5.45 6.38 -14.96
CA GLU A 170 -6.57 6.83 -15.81
C GLU A 170 -6.71 8.36 -15.84
N LEU A 171 -6.48 9.04 -14.71
CA LEU A 171 -6.61 10.49 -14.62
C LEU A 171 -5.36 11.23 -15.06
N THR A 172 -4.17 10.69 -14.81
CA THR A 172 -2.90 11.36 -15.13
C THR A 172 -2.41 11.08 -16.54
N GLU A 173 -2.97 10.08 -17.23
CA GLU A 173 -2.51 9.62 -18.55
C GLU A 173 -1.02 9.22 -18.55
N LEU A 174 -0.49 8.88 -17.38
CA LEU A 174 0.86 8.33 -17.22
C LEU A 174 0.82 6.83 -17.49
N ASP A 175 1.91 6.29 -18.02
CA ASP A 175 2.05 4.85 -18.19
C ASP A 175 2.28 4.18 -16.82
N PRO A 176 1.58 3.07 -16.53
CA PRO A 176 1.90 2.26 -15.37
C PRO A 176 3.31 1.67 -15.54
N PRO A 177 4.06 1.46 -14.44
CA PRO A 177 5.42 0.96 -14.54
C PRO A 177 5.42 -0.46 -15.12
N ASP A 178 6.34 -0.71 -16.07
CA ASP A 178 6.46 -1.98 -16.79
C ASP A 178 6.48 -3.18 -15.83
N ALA A 179 5.37 -3.91 -15.81
CA ALA A 179 5.18 -5.24 -15.24
C ALA A 179 5.94 -5.53 -13.93
N VAL A 180 5.98 -4.59 -12.98
CA VAL A 180 6.44 -4.94 -11.64
C VAL A 180 5.34 -5.78 -10.98
N TYR A 181 5.72 -6.80 -10.23
CA TYR A 181 4.83 -7.78 -9.57
C TYR A 181 3.56 -7.19 -8.91
N GLY A 182 3.62 -5.93 -8.45
CA GLY A 182 2.47 -5.19 -7.91
C GLY A 182 1.38 -4.84 -8.93
N TRP A 183 1.70 -4.58 -10.21
CA TRP A 183 0.70 -4.28 -11.25
C TRP A 183 -0.16 -5.50 -11.59
N LYS A 184 0.44 -6.70 -11.60
CA LYS A 184 -0.33 -7.96 -11.77
C LYS A 184 -1.35 -8.15 -10.66
N ILE A 185 -1.02 -7.76 -9.41
CA ILE A 185 -1.95 -7.80 -8.27
C ILE A 185 -3.09 -6.79 -8.44
N ILE A 186 -2.83 -5.67 -9.11
CA ILE A 186 -3.84 -4.63 -9.40
C ILE A 186 -4.76 -5.06 -10.56
N GLU A 187 -4.21 -5.72 -11.56
CA GLU A 187 -4.95 -6.23 -12.73
C GLU A 187 -5.71 -7.54 -12.48
N ASP A 188 -5.30 -8.33 -11.48
CA ASP A 188 -5.94 -9.61 -11.21
C ASP A 188 -7.40 -9.39 -10.82
N LYS A 189 -8.29 -9.74 -11.76
CA LYS A 189 -9.72 -9.84 -11.51
C LYS A 189 -9.87 -11.03 -10.59
N SER A 190 -10.03 -10.77 -9.30
CA SER A 190 -10.52 -11.76 -8.33
C SER A 190 -11.67 -12.52 -8.99
N LYS A 191 -11.42 -13.82 -9.27
CA LYS A 191 -12.40 -14.78 -9.76
C LYS A 191 -13.52 -14.97 -8.76
#